data_AF-A0A942LVJ2-F1
#
_entry.id   AF-A0A942LVJ2-F1
#
_cell.length_a   1.000
_cell.length_b   1.000
_cell.length_c   1.000
_cell.angle_alpha   90.00
_cell.angle_beta   90.00
_cell.angle_gamma   90.00
#
_symmetry.space_group_name_H-M   'P 1'
#
loop_
_entity.id
_entity.type
_entity.pdbx_description
1 polymer ?
#
loop_
_entity_poly.entity_id
_entity_poly.type
_entity_poly.pdbx_seq_one_letter_code
_entity_poly.pdbx_strand_id
1 'polypeptide(L)'
;MKHRFFRFAVVVFSTMMFFSCSKPSPKNRSIEYMNQEAAWKILCPGMGSIGIINNNEIDVYYLNEKRIWILDRVSSFVIPEENSGILALGLGIIGVIESDLMNFYYLDAENLWKKEYTMQFVMPSEYDRIFPVKFSWEVGVIGVEKDGIVDFYYLDEKLIWRKDETASFVVPMNIDDYFSVGSMVMAVVSDKKLGFYYLKDDSNWEFLENFVLKLPDQYEAVIQYEQNIIGVLNEGKIKFYEVDFNDNEWIVDETMNFHLPF
;
A
#
# COMPACT_ATOMS: atom_id res chain seq x y z
N MET A 1 29.75 73.88 12.42
CA MET A 1 28.38 73.91 11.85
C MET A 1 28.17 72.58 11.11
N LYS A 2 27.23 71.77 11.62
CA LYS A 2 26.57 70.58 11.04
C LYS A 2 27.40 69.34 10.61
N HIS A 3 27.19 68.29 11.41
CA HIS A 3 27.33 66.85 11.15
C HIS A 3 26.92 66.39 9.74
N ARG A 4 27.56 65.31 9.26
CA ARG A 4 26.85 64.13 8.73
C ARG A 4 27.76 62.89 8.73
N PHE A 5 27.33 61.91 9.51
CA PHE A 5 27.86 60.55 9.58
C PHE A 5 27.59 59.82 8.26
N PHE A 6 28.62 59.21 7.68
CA PHE A 6 28.47 58.20 6.63
C PHE A 6 28.49 56.83 7.32
N ARG A 7 27.31 56.22 7.50
CA ARG A 7 27.16 54.80 7.86
C ARG A 7 26.67 54.09 6.61
N PHE A 8 27.55 53.36 5.92
CA PHE A 8 27.12 52.31 5.01
C PHE A 8 27.06 51.02 5.81
N ALA A 9 25.85 50.52 6.00
CA ALA A 9 25.57 49.27 6.64
C ALA A 9 26.06 48.12 5.75
N VAL A 10 26.93 47.28 6.29
CA VAL A 10 27.24 45.96 5.72
C VAL A 10 26.02 45.09 5.99
N VAL A 11 25.20 44.87 4.95
CA VAL A 11 24.13 43.88 4.99
C VAL A 11 24.78 42.51 4.77
N VAL A 12 25.05 41.81 5.87
CA VAL A 12 25.40 40.40 5.84
C VAL A 12 24.12 39.63 5.55
N PHE A 13 23.94 39.21 4.30
CA PHE A 13 22.93 38.24 3.91
C PHE A 13 23.33 36.89 4.53
N SER A 14 22.80 36.62 5.73
CA SER A 14 22.92 35.30 6.34
C SER A 14 22.00 34.35 5.58
N THR A 15 22.59 33.58 4.68
CA THR A 15 21.99 32.40 4.06
C THR A 15 21.68 31.40 5.16
N MET A 16 20.47 31.49 5.73
CA MET A 16 19.87 30.36 6.43
C MET A 16 19.67 29.25 5.41
N MET A 17 20.66 28.38 5.29
CA MET A 17 20.43 27.04 4.78
C MET A 17 19.42 26.41 5.74
N PHE A 18 18.15 26.41 5.34
CA PHE A 18 17.17 25.50 5.88
C PHE A 18 17.64 24.10 5.47
N PHE A 19 18.53 23.53 6.28
CA PHE A 19 18.70 22.09 6.33
C PHE A 19 17.37 21.54 6.79
N SER A 20 16.52 21.22 5.82
CA SER A 20 15.38 20.34 6.03
C SER A 20 15.97 19.02 6.50
N CYS A 21 16.09 18.86 7.82
CA CYS A 21 16.28 17.57 8.46
C CYS A 21 14.98 16.81 8.22
N SER A 22 14.79 16.28 7.01
CA SER A 22 13.87 15.18 6.82
C SER A 22 14.37 14.04 7.70
N LYS A 23 13.57 13.65 8.69
CA LYS A 23 13.85 12.41 9.43
C LYS A 23 13.99 11.31 8.38
N PRO A 24 15.02 10.45 8.45
CA PRO A 24 15.12 9.33 7.55
C PRO A 24 13.82 8.53 7.66
N SER A 25 13.21 8.23 6.50
CA SER A 25 12.03 7.38 6.44
C SER A 25 12.34 6.06 7.16
N PRO A 26 11.42 5.53 7.98
CA PRO A 26 11.62 4.22 8.58
C PRO A 26 11.85 3.18 7.49
N LYS A 27 12.94 2.40 7.61
CA LYS A 27 13.20 1.21 6.78
C LYS A 27 12.21 0.10 7.16
N ASN A 28 12.07 -0.92 6.30
CA ASN A 28 11.31 -2.13 6.59
C ASN A 28 9.85 -1.84 6.97
N ARG A 29 9.17 -1.06 6.14
CA ARG A 29 7.75 -0.75 6.32
C ARG A 29 6.96 -1.08 5.06
N SER A 30 5.72 -1.48 5.27
CA SER A 30 4.72 -1.50 4.22
C SER A 30 4.41 -0.09 3.78
N ILE A 31 4.62 0.20 2.50
CA ILE A 31 4.28 1.50 1.91
C ILE A 31 2.88 1.53 1.32
N GLU A 32 2.15 0.40 1.38
CA GLU A 32 0.71 0.37 1.13
C GLU A 32 -0.05 1.31 2.09
N TYR A 33 0.47 1.49 3.31
CA TYR A 33 -0.21 2.16 4.42
C TYR A 33 0.51 3.43 4.87
N MET A 34 1.03 4.24 3.95
CA MET A 34 1.87 5.41 4.27
C MET A 34 1.27 6.36 5.30
N ASN A 35 -0.06 6.53 5.32
CA ASN A 35 -0.76 7.42 6.24
C ASN A 35 -1.31 6.73 7.51
N GLN A 36 -1.04 5.43 7.68
CA GLN A 36 -1.57 4.62 8.79
C GLN A 36 -0.42 3.88 9.49
N GLU A 37 0.26 4.59 10.40
CA GLU A 37 1.47 4.09 11.09
C GLU A 37 1.24 2.74 11.80
N ALA A 38 0.04 2.51 12.34
CA ALA A 38 -0.34 1.25 12.99
C ALA A 38 -0.25 0.04 12.04
N ALA A 39 -0.40 0.26 10.73
CA ALA A 39 -0.35 -0.79 9.71
C ALA A 39 1.00 -0.88 8.97
N TRP A 40 1.99 -0.04 9.28
CA TRP A 40 3.31 -0.09 8.62
C TRP A 40 4.03 -1.42 8.74
N LYS A 41 3.68 -2.24 9.74
CA LYS A 41 4.24 -3.58 9.94
C LYS A 41 3.40 -4.69 9.35
N ILE A 42 2.32 -4.37 8.63
CA ILE A 42 1.40 -5.37 8.07
C ILE A 42 1.58 -5.39 6.56
N LEU A 43 1.70 -6.60 6.01
CA LEU A 43 1.69 -6.87 4.57
C LEU A 43 0.70 -7.99 4.30
N CYS A 44 -0.04 -7.91 3.21
CA CYS A 44 -1.00 -8.96 2.85
C CYS A 44 -0.63 -9.50 1.45
N PRO A 45 0.31 -10.47 1.37
CA PRO A 45 0.84 -10.99 0.10
C PRO A 45 -0.15 -11.89 -0.66
N GLY A 46 -1.39 -12.01 -0.19
CA GLY A 46 -2.45 -12.82 -0.78
C GLY A 46 -2.36 -14.29 -0.37
N MET A 47 -3.12 -15.15 -1.06
CA MET A 47 -3.21 -16.59 -0.81
C MET A 47 -3.68 -16.94 0.62
N GLY A 48 -4.57 -16.13 1.19
CA GLY A 48 -5.08 -16.35 2.53
C GLY A 48 -4.06 -16.07 3.64
N SER A 49 -3.07 -15.20 3.40
CA SER A 49 -1.95 -14.97 4.33
C SER A 49 -1.75 -13.51 4.75
N ILE A 50 -1.17 -13.32 5.94
CA ILE A 50 -0.79 -12.03 6.52
C ILE A 50 0.69 -12.08 6.87
N GLY A 51 1.47 -11.16 6.34
CA GLY A 51 2.86 -10.91 6.73
C GLY A 51 2.95 -9.85 7.83
N ILE A 52 3.75 -10.12 8.85
CA ILE A 52 4.11 -9.17 9.90
C ILE A 52 5.60 -8.83 9.78
N ILE A 53 5.90 -7.56 9.56
CA ILE A 53 7.28 -7.08 9.48
C ILE A 53 7.85 -6.98 10.89
N ASN A 54 8.86 -7.81 11.14
CA ASN A 54 9.56 -7.91 12.41
C ASN A 54 11.05 -7.70 12.18
N ASN A 55 11.53 -6.49 12.51
CA ASN A 55 12.88 -6.04 12.23
C ASN A 55 13.20 -6.10 10.72
N ASN A 56 13.96 -7.11 10.28
CA ASN A 56 14.45 -7.32 8.93
C ASN A 56 13.84 -8.57 8.28
N GLU A 57 12.77 -9.11 8.83
CA GLU A 57 12.07 -10.28 8.31
C GLU A 57 10.56 -10.03 8.25
N ILE A 58 9.88 -10.78 7.39
CA ILE A 58 8.42 -10.86 7.34
C ILE A 58 8.01 -12.24 7.83
N ASP A 59 7.36 -12.26 8.98
CA ASP A 59 6.73 -13.45 9.55
C ASP A 59 5.38 -13.67 8.86
N VAL A 60 5.21 -14.78 8.14
CA VAL A 60 3.99 -15.07 7.37
C VAL A 60 3.04 -15.94 8.19
N TYR A 61 1.79 -15.53 8.31
CA TYR A 61 0.72 -16.26 8.97
C TYR A 61 -0.32 -16.71 7.94
N TYR A 62 -0.81 -17.94 8.04
CA TYR A 62 -1.92 -18.45 7.23
C TYR A 62 -3.03 -19.01 8.11
N LEU A 63 -4.26 -18.95 7.61
CA LEU A 63 -5.42 -19.53 8.28
C LEU A 63 -5.55 -21.02 7.91
N ASN A 64 -5.43 -21.93 8.88
CA ASN A 64 -5.53 -23.36 8.61
C ASN A 64 -7.00 -23.84 8.52
N GLU A 65 -7.21 -25.13 8.21
CA GLU A 65 -8.54 -25.75 8.11
C GLU A 65 -9.38 -25.66 9.40
N LYS A 66 -8.73 -25.48 10.56
CA LYS A 66 -9.38 -25.31 11.87
C LYS A 66 -9.69 -23.85 12.17
N ARG A 67 -9.45 -22.95 11.22
CA ARG A 67 -9.63 -21.50 11.33
C ARG A 67 -8.78 -20.89 12.44
N ILE A 68 -7.52 -21.33 12.50
CA ILE A 68 -6.51 -20.80 13.41
C ILE A 68 -5.37 -20.25 12.57
N TRP A 69 -4.94 -19.04 12.89
CA TRP A 69 -3.74 -18.44 12.29
C TRP A 69 -2.48 -19.13 12.80
N ILE A 70 -1.70 -19.67 11.87
CA ILE A 70 -0.45 -20.38 12.14
C ILE A 70 0.70 -19.62 11.50
N LEU A 71 1.77 -19.42 12.27
CA LEU A 71 3.04 -18.92 11.74
C LEU A 71 3.66 -19.96 10.81
N ASP A 72 3.85 -19.59 9.55
CA ASP A 72 4.67 -20.31 8.60
C ASP A 72 6.15 -19.97 8.81
N ARG A 73 6.90 -20.96 9.30
CA ARG A 73 8.33 -20.82 9.56
C ARG A 73 9.20 -21.09 8.34
N VAL A 74 8.61 -21.54 7.24
CA VAL A 74 9.33 -21.90 6.01
C VAL A 74 9.28 -20.73 5.02
N SER A 75 8.14 -20.04 4.95
CA SER A 75 7.90 -18.96 3.99
C SER A 75 8.28 -17.56 4.48
N SER A 76 9.08 -17.46 5.55
CA SER A 76 9.53 -16.15 6.03
C SER A 76 10.43 -15.45 5.01
N PHE A 77 10.29 -14.13 4.90
CA PHE A 77 11.03 -13.33 3.92
C PHE A 77 12.06 -12.44 4.60
N VAL A 78 13.33 -12.62 4.28
CA VAL A 78 14.40 -11.72 4.74
C VAL A 78 14.40 -10.46 3.88
N ILE A 79 14.14 -9.31 4.50
CA ILE A 79 14.08 -8.01 3.87
C ILE A 79 15.52 -7.55 3.56
N PRO A 80 15.84 -7.16 2.30
CA PRO A 80 17.13 -6.57 1.96
C PRO A 80 17.47 -5.34 2.82
N GLU A 81 18.71 -5.22 3.30
CA GLU A 81 19.13 -4.13 4.22
C GLU A 81 18.92 -2.73 3.63
N GLU A 82 19.11 -2.61 2.31
CA GLU A 82 18.92 -1.37 1.57
C GLU A 82 17.55 -1.34 0.89
N ASN A 83 16.54 -0.90 1.64
CA ASN A 83 15.22 -0.62 1.10
C ASN A 83 14.64 0.69 1.64
N SER A 84 13.72 1.28 0.88
CA SER A 84 12.90 2.43 1.29
C SER A 84 11.45 2.05 1.56
N GLY A 85 11.04 0.82 1.24
CA GLY A 85 9.67 0.35 1.40
C GLY A 85 9.43 -1.03 0.81
N ILE A 86 8.34 -1.65 1.24
CA ILE A 86 7.91 -2.99 0.86
C ILE A 86 6.43 -2.95 0.47
N LEU A 87 6.05 -3.70 -0.56
CA LEU A 87 4.65 -3.93 -0.96
C LEU A 87 4.39 -5.41 -1.15
N ALA A 88 3.15 -5.82 -0.92
CA ALA A 88 2.63 -7.14 -1.21
C ALA A 88 1.73 -7.07 -2.45
N LEU A 89 2.18 -7.65 -3.56
CA LEU A 89 1.46 -7.57 -4.85
C LEU A 89 0.34 -8.62 -5.00
N GLY A 90 0.14 -9.47 -4.00
CA GLY A 90 -0.70 -10.65 -4.12
C GLY A 90 0.07 -11.86 -4.66
N LEU A 91 -0.58 -13.03 -4.66
CA LEU A 91 -0.05 -14.29 -5.21
C LEU A 91 1.35 -14.70 -4.70
N GLY A 92 1.71 -14.30 -3.47
CA GLY A 92 3.02 -14.62 -2.90
C GLY A 92 4.17 -13.82 -3.52
N ILE A 93 3.89 -12.60 -4.00
CA ILE A 93 4.89 -11.69 -4.56
C ILE A 93 5.07 -10.48 -3.65
N ILE A 94 6.34 -10.18 -3.34
CA ILE A 94 6.76 -9.04 -2.54
C ILE A 94 7.61 -8.10 -3.40
N GLY A 95 7.21 -6.84 -3.46
CA GLY A 95 7.99 -5.76 -4.06
C GLY A 95 8.84 -5.09 -2.98
N VAL A 96 10.14 -4.93 -3.22
CA VAL A 96 11.06 -4.19 -2.36
C VAL A 96 11.64 -3.02 -3.16
N ILE A 97 11.47 -1.80 -2.66
CA ILE A 97 12.04 -0.62 -3.31
C ILE A 97 13.49 -0.44 -2.84
N GLU A 98 14.41 -0.63 -3.77
CA GLU A 98 15.85 -0.44 -3.58
C GLU A 98 16.31 0.69 -4.52
N SER A 99 16.57 1.88 -3.98
CA SER A 99 16.88 3.10 -4.76
C SER A 99 15.73 3.52 -5.69
N ASP A 100 15.95 3.50 -7.01
CA ASP A 100 15.01 3.88 -8.07
C ASP A 100 14.33 2.67 -8.73
N LEU A 101 14.53 1.47 -8.17
CA LEU A 101 13.95 0.24 -8.69
C LEU A 101 13.09 -0.44 -7.62
N MET A 102 11.93 -0.92 -8.03
CA MET A 102 11.21 -1.94 -7.28
C MET A 102 11.60 -3.32 -7.81
N ASN A 103 12.15 -4.11 -6.90
CA ASN A 103 12.57 -5.48 -7.14
C ASN A 103 11.49 -6.44 -6.65
N PHE A 104 11.19 -7.46 -7.45
CA PHE A 104 10.15 -8.43 -7.12
C PHE A 104 10.77 -9.73 -6.62
N TYR A 105 10.19 -10.24 -5.54
CA TYR A 105 10.53 -11.52 -4.94
C TYR A 105 9.30 -12.41 -4.97
N TYR A 106 9.44 -13.64 -5.43
CA TYR A 106 8.37 -14.64 -5.41
C TYR A 106 8.80 -15.85 -4.59
N LEU A 107 7.82 -16.48 -3.95
CA LEU A 107 8.02 -17.76 -3.29
C LEU A 107 7.96 -18.87 -4.34
N ASP A 108 9.02 -19.66 -4.47
CA ASP A 108 9.06 -20.76 -5.44
C ASP A 108 8.46 -22.07 -4.88
N ALA A 109 8.45 -23.12 -5.70
CA ALA A 109 7.92 -24.43 -5.32
C ALA A 109 8.70 -25.15 -4.19
N GLU A 110 9.91 -24.67 -3.86
CA GLU A 110 10.74 -25.16 -2.76
C GLU A 110 10.54 -24.32 -1.49
N ASN A 111 9.60 -23.37 -1.50
CA ASN A 111 9.37 -22.37 -0.46
C ASN A 111 10.58 -21.46 -0.23
N LEU A 112 11.32 -21.15 -1.29
CA LEU A 112 12.43 -20.21 -1.26
C LEU A 112 12.06 -18.92 -1.99
N TRP A 113 12.34 -17.79 -1.35
CA TRP A 113 12.18 -16.48 -1.98
C TRP A 113 13.25 -16.25 -3.02
N LYS A 114 12.82 -16.02 -4.27
CA LYS A 114 13.70 -15.73 -5.41
C LYS A 114 13.42 -14.34 -5.95
N LYS A 115 14.50 -13.59 -6.19
CA LYS A 115 14.45 -12.28 -6.86
C LYS A 115 14.28 -12.49 -8.36
N GLU A 116 13.27 -11.86 -8.95
CA GLU A 116 13.05 -11.85 -10.40
C GLU A 116 13.60 -10.56 -11.02
N TYR A 117 14.64 -10.70 -11.84
CA TYR A 117 15.34 -9.57 -12.44
C TYR A 117 14.67 -9.08 -13.71
N THR A 118 13.88 -9.91 -14.38
CA THR A 118 13.23 -9.54 -15.65
C THR A 118 12.02 -8.64 -15.47
N MET A 119 11.47 -8.57 -14.25
CA MET A 119 10.21 -7.91 -13.96
C MET A 119 10.37 -6.59 -13.19
N GLN A 120 11.58 -6.05 -13.02
CA GLN A 120 11.82 -4.85 -12.22
C GLN A 120 10.97 -3.66 -12.71
N PHE A 121 10.40 -2.92 -11.76
CA PHE A 121 9.67 -1.68 -12.05
C PHE A 121 10.57 -0.49 -11.78
N VAL A 122 10.76 0.36 -12.80
CA VAL A 122 11.52 1.61 -12.65
C VAL A 122 10.62 2.62 -11.98
N MET A 123 11.00 3.06 -10.78
CA MET A 123 10.25 4.04 -10.04
C MET A 123 10.28 5.39 -10.77
N PRO A 124 9.16 6.11 -10.85
CA PRO A 124 9.20 7.49 -11.32
C PRO A 124 10.05 8.33 -10.36
N SER A 125 10.67 9.38 -10.89
CA SER A 125 11.54 10.26 -10.10
C SER A 125 10.79 11.00 -8.98
N GLU A 126 9.49 11.18 -9.16
CA GLU A 126 8.59 11.85 -8.23
C GLU A 126 7.27 11.08 -8.21
N TYR A 127 6.78 10.79 -7.01
CA TYR A 127 5.47 10.21 -6.74
C TYR A 127 5.10 10.52 -5.28
N ASP A 128 3.81 10.58 -5.01
CA ASP A 128 3.27 10.78 -3.67
C ASP A 128 3.05 9.42 -2.98
N ARG A 129 2.58 8.43 -3.75
CA ARG A 129 2.27 7.09 -3.28
C ARG A 129 2.47 6.04 -4.37
N ILE A 130 2.76 4.82 -3.94
CA ILE A 130 2.73 3.63 -4.77
C ILE A 130 2.03 2.49 -4.02
N PHE A 131 1.18 1.72 -4.71
CA PHE A 131 0.41 0.65 -4.08
C PHE A 131 0.08 -0.46 -5.09
N PRO A 132 -0.18 -1.69 -4.62
CA PRO A 132 -0.55 -2.81 -5.48
C PRO A 132 -2.06 -2.81 -5.77
N VAL A 133 -2.40 -3.23 -6.98
CA VAL A 133 -3.76 -3.60 -7.38
C VAL A 133 -3.81 -5.13 -7.40
N LYS A 134 -4.41 -5.72 -6.37
CA LYS A 134 -4.38 -7.18 -6.14
C LYS A 134 -5.42 -7.86 -7.01
N PHE A 135 -4.98 -8.73 -7.92
CA PHE A 135 -5.83 -9.62 -8.71
C PHE A 135 -5.64 -11.06 -8.26
N SER A 136 -6.70 -11.87 -8.31
CA SER A 136 -6.62 -13.28 -7.90
C SER A 136 -5.83 -14.19 -8.86
N TRP A 137 -5.41 -13.73 -10.04
CA TRP A 137 -4.72 -14.57 -11.04
C TRP A 137 -3.64 -13.88 -11.87
N GLU A 138 -3.33 -12.60 -11.63
CA GLU A 138 -2.35 -11.84 -12.41
C GLU A 138 -1.28 -11.23 -11.52
N VAL A 139 -0.03 -11.26 -11.99
CA VAL A 139 1.08 -10.56 -11.33
C VAL A 139 0.88 -9.06 -11.51
N GLY A 140 1.02 -8.36 -10.38
CA GLY A 140 0.25 -7.18 -10.04
C GLY A 140 0.29 -6.02 -11.01
N VAL A 141 -0.84 -5.33 -11.08
CA VAL A 141 -0.88 -3.94 -11.52
C VAL A 141 -0.42 -3.06 -10.35
N ILE A 142 0.29 -1.99 -10.64
CA ILE A 142 0.81 -1.03 -9.67
C ILE A 142 0.11 0.31 -9.91
N GLY A 143 -0.49 0.87 -8.86
CA GLY A 143 -0.95 2.26 -8.86
C GLY A 143 0.17 3.18 -8.41
N VAL A 144 0.42 4.24 -9.17
CA VAL A 144 1.37 5.31 -8.83
C VAL A 144 0.60 6.62 -8.77
N GLU A 145 0.60 7.26 -7.59
CA GLU A 145 0.02 8.58 -7.39
C GLU A 145 1.06 9.67 -7.65
N LYS A 146 0.65 10.69 -8.41
CA LYS A 146 1.35 11.96 -8.50
C LYS A 146 0.34 13.09 -8.64
N ASP A 147 0.48 14.13 -7.80
CA ASP A 147 -0.35 15.33 -7.84
C ASP A 147 -1.86 15.01 -7.74
N GLY A 148 -2.21 14.01 -6.93
CA GLY A 148 -3.59 13.54 -6.73
C GLY A 148 -4.19 12.74 -7.89
N ILE A 149 -3.37 12.30 -8.86
CA ILE A 149 -3.77 11.42 -9.95
C ILE A 149 -3.05 10.10 -9.80
N VAL A 150 -3.79 9.00 -9.79
CA VAL A 150 -3.25 7.65 -9.85
C VAL A 150 -3.22 7.19 -11.30
N ASP A 151 -2.02 6.88 -11.78
CA ASP A 151 -1.80 6.13 -13.01
C ASP A 151 -1.58 4.65 -12.68
N PHE A 152 -2.10 3.76 -13.52
CA PHE A 152 -1.95 2.32 -13.36
C PHE A 152 -0.90 1.77 -14.32
N TYR A 153 -0.06 0.88 -13.82
CA TYR A 153 0.99 0.21 -14.59
C TYR A 153 0.81 -1.29 -14.51
N TYR A 154 0.87 -1.97 -15.65
CA TYR A 154 0.75 -3.42 -15.74
C TYR A 154 1.95 -4.02 -16.46
N LEU A 155 2.20 -5.30 -16.21
CA LEU A 155 3.25 -6.05 -16.89
C LEU A 155 2.68 -6.69 -18.16
N ASP A 156 3.24 -6.37 -19.32
CA ASP A 156 2.81 -6.97 -20.60
C ASP A 156 3.34 -8.40 -20.78
N GLU A 157 2.90 -9.09 -21.84
CA GLU A 157 3.33 -10.47 -22.17
C GLU A 157 4.85 -10.63 -22.38
N LYS A 158 5.58 -9.52 -22.53
CA LYS A 158 7.04 -9.50 -22.70
C LYS A 158 7.76 -9.13 -21.41
N LEU A 159 7.04 -9.11 -20.28
CA LEU A 159 7.55 -8.73 -18.96
C LEU A 159 8.02 -7.27 -18.93
N ILE A 160 7.36 -6.38 -19.69
CA ILE A 160 7.65 -4.95 -19.69
C ILE A 160 6.51 -4.20 -19.04
N TRP A 161 6.83 -3.33 -18.09
CA TRP A 161 5.85 -2.44 -17.47
C TRP A 161 5.34 -1.40 -18.47
N ARG A 162 4.02 -1.31 -18.56
CA ARG A 162 3.28 -0.38 -19.42
C ARG A 162 2.32 0.41 -18.56
N LYS A 163 2.21 1.71 -18.84
CA LYS A 163 1.11 2.52 -18.34
C LYS A 163 -0.19 2.08 -19.04
N ASP A 164 -1.25 1.93 -18.28
CA ASP A 164 -2.60 1.81 -18.83
C ASP A 164 -3.10 3.21 -19.23
N GLU A 165 -3.21 3.46 -20.53
CA GLU A 165 -3.68 4.75 -21.06
C GLU A 165 -5.21 4.90 -21.01
N THR A 166 -5.93 3.85 -20.59
CA THR A 166 -7.40 3.83 -20.51
C THR A 166 -7.93 4.03 -19.11
N ALA A 167 -7.06 4.00 -18.10
CA ALA A 167 -7.42 4.10 -16.70
C ALA A 167 -6.51 5.09 -15.95
N SER A 168 -7.14 6.08 -15.31
CA SER A 168 -6.51 6.92 -14.29
C SER A 168 -7.55 7.27 -13.24
N PHE A 169 -7.16 7.39 -11.97
CA PHE A 169 -8.08 7.71 -10.89
C PHE A 169 -7.71 9.05 -10.25
N VAL A 170 -8.66 9.99 -10.21
CA VAL A 170 -8.47 11.26 -9.51
C VAL A 170 -8.82 11.05 -8.04
N VAL A 171 -7.83 11.19 -7.17
CA VAL A 171 -7.97 11.01 -5.73
C VAL A 171 -8.92 12.07 -5.17
N PRO A 172 -10.04 11.69 -4.51
CA PRO A 172 -10.94 12.68 -3.93
C PRO A 172 -10.26 13.51 -2.84
N MET A 173 -10.65 14.78 -2.74
CA MET A 173 -10.13 15.68 -1.70
C MET A 173 -10.65 15.30 -0.30
N ASN A 174 -9.85 15.58 0.74
CA ASN A 174 -10.22 15.40 2.16
C ASN A 174 -10.59 13.95 2.55
N ILE A 175 -9.90 12.98 1.96
CA ILE A 175 -10.00 11.58 2.35
C ILE A 175 -8.89 11.22 3.32
N ASP A 176 -9.13 10.21 4.15
CA ASP A 176 -8.16 9.68 5.09
C ASP A 176 -7.19 8.70 4.40
N ASP A 177 -7.72 7.87 3.49
CA ASP A 177 -6.94 6.91 2.73
C ASP A 177 -7.67 6.42 1.46
N TYR A 178 -6.96 5.71 0.59
CA TYR A 178 -7.51 4.99 -0.55
C TYR A 178 -6.58 3.85 -0.97
N PHE A 179 -7.13 2.81 -1.59
CA PHE A 179 -6.38 1.66 -2.10
C PHE A 179 -7.22 0.91 -3.12
N SER A 180 -6.63 0.04 -3.94
CA SER A 180 -7.43 -0.83 -4.80
C SER A 180 -7.97 -2.02 -4.01
N VAL A 181 -9.17 -2.50 -4.30
CA VAL A 181 -9.65 -3.81 -3.79
C VAL A 181 -9.64 -4.89 -4.86
N GLY A 182 -8.83 -4.68 -5.89
CA GLY A 182 -8.72 -5.54 -7.06
C GLY A 182 -9.68 -5.15 -8.18
N SER A 183 -9.47 -5.76 -9.34
CA SER A 183 -10.26 -5.49 -10.55
C SER A 183 -10.31 -3.99 -10.89
N MET A 184 -11.50 -3.48 -11.19
CA MET A 184 -11.77 -2.11 -11.59
C MET A 184 -12.27 -1.28 -10.40
N VAL A 185 -11.87 -1.60 -9.17
CA VAL A 185 -12.42 -0.99 -7.95
C VAL A 185 -11.35 -0.31 -7.10
N MET A 186 -11.64 0.93 -6.69
CA MET A 186 -10.88 1.70 -5.73
C MET A 186 -11.70 1.92 -4.46
N ALA A 187 -11.14 1.54 -3.32
CA ALA A 187 -11.64 1.89 -2.00
C ALA A 187 -11.18 3.28 -1.59
N VAL A 188 -12.07 4.03 -0.94
CA VAL A 188 -11.78 5.34 -0.35
C VAL A 188 -12.29 5.35 1.09
N VAL A 189 -11.45 5.80 2.01
CA VAL A 189 -11.76 5.99 3.42
C VAL A 189 -11.94 7.48 3.69
N SER A 190 -13.08 7.87 4.20
CA SER A 190 -13.36 9.25 4.61
C SER A 190 -14.49 9.29 5.64
N ASP A 191 -14.37 10.15 6.65
CA ASP A 191 -15.42 10.37 7.66
C ASP A 191 -15.91 9.06 8.31
N LYS A 192 -14.94 8.20 8.68
CA LYS A 192 -15.19 6.87 9.28
C LYS A 192 -16.07 5.96 8.42
N LYS A 193 -16.01 6.12 7.10
CA LYS A 193 -16.66 5.25 6.13
C LYS A 193 -15.64 4.77 5.12
N LEU A 194 -15.87 3.56 4.66
CA LEU A 194 -15.20 2.98 3.52
C LEU A 194 -16.23 2.87 2.40
N GLY A 195 -15.96 3.50 1.26
CA GLY A 195 -16.78 3.42 0.06
C GLY A 195 -15.94 3.01 -1.15
N PHE A 196 -16.61 2.71 -2.27
CA PHE A 196 -15.97 2.23 -3.47
C PHE A 196 -16.26 3.08 -4.68
N TYR A 197 -15.27 3.21 -5.55
CA TYR A 197 -15.41 3.68 -6.92
C TYR A 197 -15.15 2.52 -7.87
N TYR A 198 -15.96 2.41 -8.92
CA TYR A 198 -15.83 1.42 -9.99
C TYR A 198 -15.50 2.11 -11.32
N LEU A 199 -14.49 1.60 -12.03
CA LEU A 199 -14.15 2.05 -13.38
C LEU A 199 -15.08 1.37 -14.39
N LYS A 200 -15.86 2.18 -15.09
CA LYS A 200 -16.75 1.72 -16.16
C LYS A 200 -16.01 1.57 -17.49
N ASP A 201 -16.66 0.86 -18.42
CA ASP A 201 -16.16 0.62 -19.79
C ASP A 201 -15.90 1.93 -20.58
N ASP A 202 -16.51 3.04 -20.19
CA ASP A 202 -16.30 4.37 -20.79
C ASP A 202 -15.15 5.15 -20.13
N SER A 203 -14.31 4.48 -19.35
CA SER A 203 -13.19 5.03 -18.58
C SER A 203 -13.57 6.03 -17.49
N ASN A 204 -14.86 6.12 -17.10
CA ASN A 204 -15.30 6.95 -16.00
C ASN A 204 -15.39 6.17 -14.69
N TRP A 205 -14.97 6.78 -13.59
CA TRP A 205 -15.17 6.23 -12.25
C TRP A 205 -16.52 6.64 -11.68
N GLU A 206 -17.24 5.67 -11.13
CA GLU A 206 -18.54 5.87 -10.48
C GLU A 206 -18.51 5.42 -9.02
N PHE A 207 -19.02 6.25 -8.12
CA PHE A 207 -19.14 5.90 -6.71
C PHE A 207 -20.31 4.93 -6.49
N LEU A 208 -20.04 3.84 -5.77
CA LEU A 208 -21.04 2.81 -5.49
C LEU A 208 -21.73 3.05 -4.15
N GLU A 209 -22.84 3.81 -4.15
CA GLU A 209 -23.54 4.22 -2.92
C GLU A 209 -24.04 3.04 -2.06
N ASN A 210 -24.36 1.90 -2.68
CA ASN A 210 -24.89 0.74 -1.97
C ASN A 210 -23.85 -0.02 -1.14
N PHE A 211 -22.56 0.25 -1.34
CA PHE A 211 -21.47 -0.51 -0.74
C PHE A 211 -20.65 0.30 0.27
N VAL A 212 -21.33 1.18 1.01
CA VAL A 212 -20.66 1.97 2.06
C VAL A 212 -20.63 1.20 3.37
N LEU A 213 -19.41 0.88 3.84
CA LEU A 213 -19.18 0.29 5.16
C LEU A 213 -18.89 1.38 6.19
N LYS A 214 -19.63 1.37 7.30
CA LYS A 214 -19.33 2.21 8.46
C LYS A 214 -18.18 1.60 9.25
N LEU A 215 -17.11 2.36 9.43
CA LEU A 215 -15.96 1.94 10.23
C LEU A 215 -16.21 2.14 11.74
N PRO A 216 -15.60 1.32 12.61
CA PRO A 216 -15.62 1.52 14.06
C PRO A 216 -15.05 2.89 14.46
N ASP A 217 -15.51 3.47 15.57
CA ASP A 217 -15.09 4.82 15.97
C ASP A 217 -13.58 5.01 16.23
N GLN A 218 -12.88 3.91 16.53
CA GLN A 218 -11.47 3.89 16.93
C GLN A 218 -10.62 3.03 15.98
N TYR A 219 -11.04 2.86 14.72
CA TYR A 219 -10.20 2.14 13.77
C TYR A 219 -8.83 2.83 13.61
N GLU A 220 -7.78 2.03 13.50
CA GLU A 220 -6.40 2.48 13.39
C GLU A 220 -5.93 2.46 11.93
N ALA A 221 -6.43 1.49 11.16
CA ALA A 221 -6.07 1.29 9.76
C ALA A 221 -7.15 0.50 9.00
N VAL A 222 -7.17 0.69 7.67
CA VAL A 222 -7.93 -0.15 6.75
C VAL A 222 -6.92 -0.83 5.81
N ILE A 223 -6.94 -2.16 5.80
CA ILE A 223 -5.91 -3.01 5.23
C ILE A 223 -6.47 -3.67 3.97
N GLN A 224 -5.77 -3.52 2.85
CA GLN A 224 -6.07 -4.25 1.62
C GLN A 224 -5.61 -5.70 1.81
N TYR A 225 -6.52 -6.62 2.12
CA TYR A 225 -6.15 -8.00 2.36
C TYR A 225 -6.05 -8.79 1.05
N GLU A 226 -7.18 -8.97 0.38
CA GLU A 226 -7.31 -9.67 -0.90
C GLU A 226 -8.33 -8.98 -1.80
N GLN A 227 -8.54 -9.52 -3.00
CA GLN A 227 -9.61 -9.05 -3.86
C GLN A 227 -10.94 -9.11 -3.10
N ASN A 228 -11.65 -7.99 -3.05
CA ASN A 228 -12.92 -7.81 -2.34
C ASN A 228 -12.91 -8.04 -0.82
N ILE A 229 -11.76 -8.36 -0.20
CA ILE A 229 -11.65 -8.58 1.25
C ILE A 229 -10.76 -7.50 1.88
N ILE A 230 -11.30 -6.85 2.89
CA ILE A 230 -10.66 -5.71 3.56
C ILE A 230 -10.54 -6.00 5.05
N GLY A 231 -9.37 -5.73 5.61
CA GLY A 231 -9.14 -5.75 7.05
C GLY A 231 -9.41 -4.39 7.68
N VAL A 232 -10.01 -4.34 8.85
CA VAL A 232 -10.07 -3.14 9.69
C VAL A 232 -9.31 -3.43 10.97
N LEU A 233 -8.22 -2.70 11.18
CA LEU A 233 -7.40 -2.80 12.38
C LEU A 233 -7.99 -1.92 13.49
N ASN A 234 -8.18 -2.50 14.66
CA ASN A 234 -8.61 -1.79 15.86
C ASN A 234 -8.09 -2.55 17.09
N GLU A 235 -7.41 -1.85 18.02
CA GLU A 235 -6.88 -2.41 19.27
C GLU A 235 -6.04 -3.68 19.05
N GLY A 236 -5.15 -3.66 18.05
CA GLY A 236 -4.29 -4.81 17.74
C GLY A 236 -5.01 -6.03 17.14
N LYS A 237 -6.28 -5.88 16.73
CA LYS A 237 -7.07 -6.92 16.07
C LYS A 237 -7.50 -6.48 14.68
N ILE A 238 -7.28 -7.33 13.68
CA ILE A 238 -7.79 -7.15 12.33
C ILE A 238 -9.10 -7.92 12.21
N LYS A 239 -10.18 -7.22 11.84
CA LYS A 239 -11.46 -7.81 11.45
C LYS A 239 -11.62 -7.76 9.94
N PHE A 240 -12.05 -8.85 9.32
CA PHE A 240 -12.19 -8.93 7.87
C PHE A 240 -13.64 -8.73 7.44
N TYR A 241 -13.80 -7.99 6.35
CA TYR A 241 -15.06 -7.70 5.68
C TYR A 241 -14.88 -8.02 4.20
N GLU A 242 -15.70 -8.92 3.69
CA GLU A 242 -15.78 -9.24 2.27
C GLU A 242 -16.98 -8.53 1.67
N VAL A 243 -16.79 -7.91 0.51
CA VAL A 243 -17.89 -7.33 -0.26
C VAL A 243 -18.28 -8.28 -1.40
N ASP A 244 -19.54 -8.73 -1.40
CA ASP A 244 -20.12 -9.42 -2.55
C ASP A 244 -20.86 -8.41 -3.43
N PHE A 245 -20.23 -8.04 -4.54
CA PHE A 245 -20.82 -7.11 -5.50
C PHE A 245 -22.03 -7.68 -6.25
N ASN A 246 -22.16 -9.01 -6.35
CA ASN A 246 -23.29 -9.64 -7.04
C ASN A 246 -24.53 -9.66 -6.16
N ASP A 247 -24.36 -10.01 -4.89
CA ASP A 247 -25.45 -10.12 -3.91
C ASP A 247 -25.70 -8.82 -3.14
N ASN A 248 -24.89 -7.79 -3.38
CA ASN A 248 -24.99 -6.46 -2.78
C ASN A 248 -24.96 -6.50 -1.24
N GLU A 249 -24.02 -7.28 -0.70
CA GLU A 249 -23.90 -7.50 0.74
C GLU A 249 -22.45 -7.46 1.24
N TRP A 250 -22.33 -7.23 2.55
CA TRP A 250 -21.08 -7.35 3.28
C TRP A 250 -21.09 -8.63 4.10
N ILE A 251 -20.10 -9.47 3.89
CA ILE A 251 -19.91 -10.73 4.59
C ILE A 251 -18.83 -10.53 5.65
N VAL A 252 -19.08 -11.02 6.87
CA VAL A 252 -18.14 -10.97 7.99
C VAL A 252 -17.97 -12.37 8.54
N ASP A 253 -16.76 -12.91 8.45
CA ASP A 253 -16.39 -14.16 9.12
C ASP A 253 -15.47 -13.87 10.32
N GLU A 254 -16.04 -13.92 11.53
CA GLU A 254 -15.30 -13.65 12.76
C GLU A 254 -14.15 -14.64 13.02
N THR A 255 -14.17 -15.80 12.38
CA THR A 255 -13.10 -16.80 12.53
C THR A 255 -11.84 -16.43 11.75
N MET A 256 -11.93 -15.49 10.79
CA MET A 256 -10.77 -14.94 10.10
C MET A 256 -10.05 -13.87 10.92
N ASN A 257 -10.64 -13.39 12.01
CA ASN A 257 -10.04 -12.34 12.83
C ASN A 257 -8.59 -12.67 13.23
N PHE A 258 -7.69 -11.70 13.01
CA PHE A 258 -6.27 -11.85 13.32
C PHE A 258 -5.91 -10.95 14.51
N HIS A 259 -5.11 -11.46 15.46
CA HIS A 259 -4.54 -10.64 16.53
C HIS A 259 -3.07 -10.41 16.22
N LEU A 260 -2.64 -9.16 16.25
CA LEU A 260 -1.24 -8.82 16.05
C LEU A 260 -0.39 -9.46 17.17
N PRO A 261 0.81 -9.97 16.87
CA PRO A 261 1.63 -10.68 17.83
C PRO A 261 2.43 -9.77 18.80
N PHE A 262 2.13 -8.47 18.87
CA PHE A 262 2.90 -7.47 19.63
C PHE A 262 2.01 -6.50 20.40
#